data_AF-A0A2E0RUR6-F1
#
_entry.id   AF-A0A2E0RUR6-F1
#
_cell.length_a   1.000
_cell.length_b   1.000
_cell.length_c   1.000
_cell.angle_alpha   90.00
_cell.angle_beta   90.00
_cell.angle_gamma   90.00
#
_symmetry.space_group_name_H-M   'P 1'
#
loop_
_entity.id
_entity.type
_entity.pdbx_description
1 polymer ?
#
loop_
_entity_poly.entity_id
_entity_poly.type
_entity_poly.pdbx_seq_one_letter_code
_entity_poly.pdbx_strand_id
1 'polypeptide(L)'
;MIVAPGEVIAAVGDCTISWVGGDGAWSDAGNWSDTTATNRLPTSADDVCIDDGDDQTALVVTISSSVTVASILNAETVEVGASRVVSISDGGVVSNAGVWRLAESSRVQG
;
A
#
# COMPACT_ATOMS: atom_id res chain seq x y z
N MET A 1 -10.10 -9.29 -15.98
CA MET A 1 -9.51 -8.21 -16.79
C MET A 1 -8.02 -8.29 -16.56
N ILE A 2 -7.24 -8.67 -17.56
CA ILE A 2 -5.78 -8.81 -17.46
C ILE A 2 -5.21 -7.50 -17.99
N VAL A 3 -4.56 -6.72 -17.13
CA VAL A 3 -3.87 -5.47 -17.49
C VAL A 3 -2.54 -5.82 -18.16
N ALA A 4 -2.18 -5.09 -19.21
CA ALA A 4 -0.98 -5.35 -20.00
C ALA A 4 0.29 -4.77 -19.32
N PRO A 5 1.50 -5.25 -19.66
CA PRO A 5 2.74 -4.70 -19.12
C PRO A 5 2.93 -3.24 -19.57
N GLY A 6 3.15 -2.32 -18.61
CA GLY A 6 3.36 -0.89 -18.86
C GLY A 6 2.10 -0.02 -18.74
N GLU A 7 0.96 -0.57 -18.29
CA GLU A 7 -0.23 0.21 -17.97
C GLU A 7 -0.18 0.67 -16.50
N VAL A 8 -0.29 1.98 -16.28
CA VAL A 8 -0.44 2.57 -14.95
C VAL A 8 -1.71 1.99 -14.33
N ILE A 9 -1.54 1.29 -13.21
CA ILE A 9 -2.52 0.37 -12.62
C ILE A 9 -3.82 1.09 -12.17
N ALA A 10 -3.74 2.40 -11.94
CA ALA A 10 -4.76 3.40 -12.28
C ALA A 10 -4.06 4.75 -12.34
N ALA A 11 -4.57 5.71 -13.12
CA ALA A 11 -3.99 7.05 -13.10
C ALA A 11 -3.99 7.57 -11.66
N VAL A 12 -2.89 8.19 -11.22
CA VAL A 12 -2.68 8.85 -9.91
C VAL A 12 -3.82 9.83 -9.51
N GLY A 13 -4.79 10.09 -10.40
CA GLY A 13 -6.03 10.82 -10.13
C GLY A 13 -7.18 10.03 -9.51
N ASP A 14 -7.09 8.71 -9.37
CA ASP A 14 -8.12 7.90 -8.68
C ASP A 14 -7.83 7.73 -7.17
N CYS A 15 -6.60 8.00 -6.74
CA CYS A 15 -6.21 7.89 -5.33
C CYS A 15 -6.55 9.16 -4.55
N THR A 16 -7.07 8.98 -3.35
CA THR A 16 -7.30 10.09 -2.42
C THR A 16 -6.08 10.37 -1.55
N ILE A 17 -5.16 9.39 -1.45
CA ILE A 17 -3.90 9.49 -0.72
C ILE A 17 -2.82 8.60 -1.32
N SER A 18 -1.58 9.08 -1.38
CA SER A 18 -0.46 8.37 -2.00
C SER A 18 0.71 8.24 -1.03
N TRP A 19 1.45 7.13 -1.14
CA TRP A 19 2.74 6.97 -0.50
C TRP A 19 3.75 7.95 -1.12
N VAL A 20 4.49 8.66 -0.28
CA VAL A 20 5.52 9.63 -0.70
C VAL A 20 6.85 9.41 0.02
N GLY A 21 6.92 8.43 0.91
CA GLY A 21 8.13 8.05 1.62
C GLY A 21 9.02 7.10 0.80
N GLY A 22 10.24 6.86 1.29
CA GLY A 22 11.00 5.66 0.91
C GLY A 22 10.52 4.44 1.71
N ASP A 23 11.39 3.44 1.87
CA ASP A 23 11.12 2.30 2.76
C ASP A 23 10.64 2.79 4.13
N GLY A 24 9.56 2.21 4.63
CA GLY A 24 8.95 2.78 5.83
C GLY A 24 7.74 2.07 6.37
N ALA A 25 7.28 2.59 7.52
CA ALA A 25 6.09 2.09 8.18
C ALA A 25 4.83 2.78 7.63
N TRP A 26 3.80 1.99 7.32
CA TRP A 26 2.45 2.48 6.99
C TRP A 26 1.93 3.45 8.03
N SER A 27 2.23 3.21 9.31
CA SER A 27 1.73 3.99 10.44
C SER A 27 2.39 5.36 10.61
N ASP A 28 3.38 5.72 9.79
CA ASP A 28 3.97 7.05 9.78
C ASP A 28 3.22 7.95 8.79
N ALA A 29 2.51 8.95 9.32
CA ALA A 29 1.79 9.93 8.49
C ALA A 29 2.72 10.73 7.58
N GLY A 30 4.01 10.84 7.90
CA GLY A 30 5.01 11.48 7.06
C GLY A 30 5.25 10.78 5.72
N ASN A 31 4.90 9.49 5.62
CA ASN A 31 5.03 8.71 4.39
C ASN A 31 3.81 8.80 3.48
N TRP A 32 2.78 9.55 3.87
CA TRP A 32 1.54 9.67 3.12
C TRP A 32 1.25 11.13 2.79
N SER A 33 0.75 11.40 1.60
CA SER A 33 0.28 12.72 1.20
C SER A 33 -1.05 12.61 0.48
N ASP A 34 -2.06 13.35 0.95
CA ASP A 34 -3.34 13.42 0.27
C ASP A 34 -3.32 14.40 -0.91
N THR A 35 -4.44 14.50 -1.63
CA THR A 35 -4.57 15.38 -2.81
C THR A 35 -4.40 16.87 -2.50
N THR A 36 -4.36 17.27 -1.22
CA THR A 36 -4.09 18.63 -0.75
C THR A 36 -2.66 18.83 -0.26
N ALA A 37 -1.78 17.84 -0.47
CA ALA A 37 -0.43 17.76 0.08
C ALA A 37 -0.39 17.74 1.61
N THR A 38 -1.45 17.25 2.25
CA THR A 38 -1.50 17.09 3.72
C THR A 38 -1.04 15.69 4.12
N ASN A 39 -0.13 15.64 5.09
CA ASN A 39 0.35 14.39 5.65
C ASN A 39 -0.62 13.85 6.70
N ARG A 40 -1.19 12.66 6.43
CA ARG A 40 -2.14 11.97 7.31
C ARG A 40 -2.15 10.48 7.02
N LEU A 41 -2.66 9.68 7.95
CA LEU A 41 -2.85 8.25 7.69
C LEU A 41 -4.06 8.00 6.78
N PRO A 42 -3.99 6.96 5.91
CA PRO A 42 -5.16 6.48 5.20
C PRO A 42 -6.26 5.99 6.16
N THR A 43 -7.50 6.15 5.73
CA THR A 43 -8.71 5.72 6.41
C THR A 43 -9.51 4.76 5.54
N SER A 44 -10.59 4.20 6.08
CA SER A 44 -11.51 3.32 5.34
C SER A 44 -12.21 3.99 4.15
N ALA A 45 -12.10 5.31 4.00
CA ALA A 45 -12.65 6.09 2.90
C ALA A 45 -11.60 6.42 1.82
N ASP A 46 -10.34 6.01 2.02
CA ASP A 46 -9.26 6.39 1.12
C ASP A 46 -8.92 5.30 0.10
N ASP A 47 -8.80 5.73 -1.15
CA ASP A 47 -8.19 4.96 -2.23
C ASP A 47 -6.68 5.23 -2.21
N VAL A 48 -5.92 4.19 -1.89
CA VAL A 48 -4.49 4.31 -1.57
C VAL A 48 -3.62 3.91 -2.76
N CYS A 49 -2.69 4.79 -3.13
CA CYS A 49 -1.63 4.50 -4.09
C CYS A 49 -0.30 4.24 -3.37
N ILE A 50 0.37 3.15 -3.72
CA ILE A 50 1.72 2.80 -3.28
C ILE A 50 2.54 2.56 -4.54
N ASP A 51 3.29 3.60 -4.93
CA ASP A 51 4.07 3.66 -6.17
C ASP A 51 5.08 4.80 -5.99
N ASP A 52 6.37 4.51 -6.05
CA ASP A 52 7.41 5.55 -5.99
C ASP A 52 7.77 6.13 -7.37
N GLY A 53 7.16 5.61 -8.44
CA GLY A 53 7.39 5.98 -9.82
C GLY A 53 8.69 5.42 -10.42
N ASP A 54 9.37 4.50 -9.74
CA ASP A 54 10.60 3.86 -10.19
C ASP A 54 10.47 2.32 -10.18
N ASP A 55 10.23 1.76 -11.37
CA ASP A 55 10.12 0.31 -11.60
C ASP A 55 11.41 -0.50 -11.26
N GLN A 56 12.50 0.16 -10.85
CA GLN A 56 13.78 -0.47 -10.51
C GLN A 56 14.14 -0.40 -9.02
N THR A 57 13.45 0.41 -8.21
CA THR A 57 13.61 0.40 -6.76
C THR A 57 12.65 -0.58 -6.12
N ALA A 58 13.13 -1.33 -5.13
CA ALA A 58 12.27 -2.19 -4.34
C ALA A 58 11.83 -1.41 -3.10
N LEU A 59 10.81 -0.55 -3.24
CA LEU A 59 10.22 0.13 -2.10
C LEU A 59 9.48 -0.90 -1.22
N VAL A 60 9.76 -0.89 0.09
CA VAL A 60 9.13 -1.74 1.09
C VAL A 60 8.28 -0.92 2.06
N VAL A 61 6.97 -1.09 1.98
CA VAL A 61 5.99 -0.53 2.91
C VAL A 61 5.60 -1.59 3.95
N THR A 62 5.86 -1.28 5.23
CA THR A 62 5.61 -2.21 6.35
C THR A 62 4.32 -1.89 7.10
N ILE A 63 3.42 -2.87 7.22
CA ILE A 63 2.17 -2.78 7.99
C ILE A 63 2.34 -3.51 9.32
N SER A 64 2.58 -2.76 10.40
CA SER A 64 2.80 -3.30 11.76
C SER A 64 1.52 -3.34 12.63
N SER A 65 0.47 -2.63 12.21
CA SER A 65 -0.88 -2.62 12.79
C SER A 65 -1.91 -2.95 11.71
N SER A 66 -3.05 -3.56 12.07
CA SER A 66 -4.13 -3.79 11.09
C SER A 66 -4.66 -2.46 10.55
N VAL A 67 -5.02 -2.43 9.27
CA VAL A 67 -5.49 -1.23 8.57
C VAL A 67 -6.79 -1.53 7.83
N THR A 68 -7.58 -0.48 7.58
CA THR A 68 -8.76 -0.53 6.72
C THR A 68 -8.70 0.64 5.74
N VAL A 69 -8.87 0.36 4.46
CA VAL A 69 -8.86 1.35 3.37
C VAL A 69 -10.00 1.09 2.39
N ALA A 70 -10.35 2.07 1.55
CA ALA A 70 -11.36 1.88 0.52
C ALA A 70 -10.82 0.98 -0.60
N SER A 71 -9.68 1.33 -1.18
CA SER A 71 -9.00 0.53 -2.22
C SER A 71 -7.49 0.58 -2.05
N ILE A 72 -6.78 -0.39 -2.63
CA ILE A 72 -5.31 -0.39 -2.70
C ILE A 72 -4.87 -0.58 -4.14
N LEU A 73 -4.04 0.34 -4.60
CA LEU A 73 -3.30 0.27 -5.84
C LEU A 73 -1.82 0.20 -5.46
N ASN A 74 -1.22 -0.97 -5.69
CA ASN A 74 0.16 -1.24 -5.27
C ASN A 74 1.04 -1.63 -6.46
N ALA A 75 2.11 -0.88 -6.69
CA ALA A 75 3.21 -1.21 -7.59
C ALA A 75 4.42 -1.81 -6.84
N GLU A 76 4.43 -1.75 -5.51
CA GLU A 76 5.63 -1.93 -4.69
C GLU A 76 5.61 -3.19 -3.82
N THR A 77 6.60 -3.34 -2.95
CA THR A 77 6.55 -4.38 -1.91
C THR A 77 5.76 -3.88 -0.70
N VAL A 78 4.67 -4.57 -0.36
CA VAL A 78 3.96 -4.40 0.91
C VAL A 78 4.20 -5.61 1.81
N GLU A 79 4.81 -5.36 2.96
CA GLU A 79 5.02 -6.37 4.00
C GLU A 79 3.97 -6.23 5.11
N VAL A 80 3.17 -7.27 5.30
CA VAL A 80 2.15 -7.32 6.34
C VAL A 80 2.69 -8.08 7.53
N GLY A 81 2.76 -7.40 8.68
CA GLY A 81 3.24 -7.97 9.93
C GLY A 81 2.47 -9.23 10.37
N ALA A 82 3.12 -10.08 11.17
CA ALA A 82 2.49 -11.29 11.69
C ALA A 82 1.17 -10.97 12.43
N SER A 83 0.13 -11.75 12.13
CA SER A 83 -1.21 -11.57 12.70
C SER A 83 -1.84 -10.20 12.44
N ARG A 84 -1.45 -9.51 11.36
CA ARG A 84 -2.08 -8.27 10.91
C ARG A 84 -3.04 -8.53 9.76
N VAL A 85 -3.97 -7.59 9.59
CA VAL A 85 -5.02 -7.66 8.57
C VAL A 85 -5.03 -6.34 7.81
N VAL A 86 -5.10 -6.46 6.49
CA VAL A 86 -5.47 -5.36 5.60
C VAL A 86 -6.92 -5.60 5.21
N SER A 87 -7.81 -4.73 5.66
CA SER A 87 -9.24 -4.80 5.36
C SER A 87 -9.57 -3.81 4.24
N ILE A 88 -10.43 -4.22 3.32
CA ILE A 88 -10.91 -3.40 2.22
C ILE A 88 -12.40 -3.13 2.47
N SER A 89 -12.80 -1.86 2.41
CA SER A 89 -14.20 -1.46 2.55
C SER A 89 -15.07 -2.09 1.45
N ASP A 90 -16.38 -2.22 1.70
CA ASP A 90 -17.31 -2.83 0.73
C ASP A 90 -17.28 -2.09 -0.62
N GLY A 91 -17.25 -2.86 -1.71
CA GLY A 91 -17.08 -2.34 -3.07
C GLY A 91 -15.66 -1.90 -3.45
N GLY A 92 -14.72 -1.92 -2.51
CA GLY A 92 -13.33 -1.58 -2.73
C GLY A 92 -12.56 -2.60 -3.57
N VAL A 93 -11.48 -2.17 -4.21
CA VAL A 93 -10.66 -3.00 -5.10
C VAL A 93 -9.22 -3.07 -4.61
N VAL A 94 -8.59 -4.25 -4.74
CA VAL A 94 -7.14 -4.40 -4.63
C VAL A 94 -6.59 -4.64 -6.02
N SER A 95 -5.80 -3.69 -6.51
CA SER A 95 -5.03 -3.82 -7.74
C SER A 95 -3.56 -3.90 -7.38
N ASN A 96 -2.90 -4.98 -7.79
CA ASN A 96 -1.53 -5.26 -7.39
C ASN A 96 -0.65 -5.61 -8.60
N ALA A 97 0.32 -4.74 -8.88
CA ALA A 97 1.45 -5.00 -9.77
C ALA A 97 2.74 -5.31 -9.01
N GLY A 98 2.81 -4.96 -7.73
CA GLY A 98 3.96 -5.24 -6.86
C GLY A 98 3.89 -6.60 -6.14
N VAL A 99 4.52 -6.68 -4.97
CA VAL A 99 4.66 -7.91 -4.17
C VAL A 99 4.00 -7.74 -2.81
N TRP A 100 3.15 -8.70 -2.42
CA TRP A 100 2.68 -8.83 -1.04
C TRP A 100 3.49 -9.87 -0.29
N ARG A 101 4.06 -9.49 0.85
CA ARG A 101 4.79 -10.39 1.74
C ARG A 101 4.08 -10.46 3.08
N LEU A 102 4.04 -11.66 3.65
CA LEU A 102 3.72 -11.81 5.06
C LEU A 102 5.06 -11.81 5.81
N ALA A 103 5.20 -10.93 6.79
CA ALA A 103 6.34 -10.99 7.70
C ALA A 103 6.33 -12.37 8.36
N GLU A 104 7.45 -13.08 8.28
CA GLU A 104 7.56 -14.41 8.87
C GLU A 104 7.26 -14.32 10.37
N SER A 105 6.17 -14.96 10.81
CA SER A 105 5.98 -15.22 12.23
C SER A 105 7.10 -16.16 12.62
N SER A 106 8.03 -15.72 13.46
CA SER A 106 9.14 -16.52 13.96
C SER A 106 8.60 -17.80 14.60
N ARG A 107 8.44 -18.87 13.81
CA ARG A 107 8.20 -20.20 14.35
C ARG A 107 9.53 -20.63 14.94
N VAL A 108 9.58 -20.60 16.27
CA VAL A 108 10.63 -21.24 17.06
C VAL A 108 10.87 -22.63 16.48
N GLN A 109 12.05 -22.86 15.90
CA GLN A 109 12.51 -24.21 15.60
C GLN A 109 12.62 -24.93 16.95
N GLY A 110 11.80 -25.96 17.12
CA GLY A 110 11.88 -26.88 18.26
C GLY A 110 13.09 -27.79 18.17
#